data_AF-A0A1I0DP43-F1
#
_entry.id   AF-A0A1I0DP43-F1
#
_cell.length_a   1.000
_cell.length_b   1.000
_cell.length_c   1.000
_cell.angle_alpha   90.00
_cell.angle_beta   90.00
_cell.angle_gamma   90.00
#
_symmetry.space_group_name_H-M   'P 1'
#
loop_
_entity.id
_entity.type
_entity.pdbx_description
1 polymer ?
#
loop_
_entity_poly.entity_id
_entity_poly.type
_entity_poly.pdbx_seq_one_letter_code
_entity_poly.pdbx_strand_id
1 'polypeptide(L)'
;MQNRKMSHFYNTVFLPWDKLRKSEGYRMRPKDQLIEIPGVGKKIEAYFQQVGISKVTDLKGRDPQELYERLCHMERFHFDPCLLYVFRCAVYYAENQEYDPELLKWWNWKDRKKRGITND
;
A
#
# COMPACT_ATOMS: atom_id res chain seq x y z
N MET A 1 -1.68 -11.22 -59.07
CA MET A 1 -0.70 -12.27 -58.72
C MET A 1 0.57 -11.62 -58.22
N GLN A 2 0.94 -11.96 -56.98
CA GLN A 2 2.23 -11.81 -56.30
C GLN A 2 3.06 -10.54 -56.55
N ASN A 3 2.93 -9.56 -55.63
CA ASN A 3 3.90 -8.50 -55.46
C ASN A 3 4.82 -8.80 -54.26
N ARG A 4 6.07 -9.10 -54.62
CA ARG A 4 7.35 -8.63 -54.07
C ARG A 4 7.62 -8.67 -52.56
N LYS A 5 8.73 -9.35 -52.25
CA LYS A 5 9.54 -9.28 -51.04
C LYS A 5 9.85 -7.82 -50.64
N MET A 6 9.73 -7.52 -49.35
CA MET A 6 10.43 -6.42 -48.70
C MET A 6 10.98 -6.89 -47.35
N SER A 7 12.29 -7.06 -47.31
CA SER A 7 13.13 -7.03 -46.11
C SER A 7 13.03 -5.66 -45.44
N HIS A 8 12.68 -5.57 -44.15
CA HIS A 8 13.11 -4.52 -43.22
C HIS A 8 13.05 -5.12 -41.80
N PHE A 9 14.19 -5.35 -41.16
CA PHE A 9 14.79 -4.46 -40.14
C PHE A 9 14.04 -4.48 -38.78
N TYR A 10 14.81 -4.80 -37.74
CA TYR A 10 14.52 -4.83 -36.31
C TYR A 10 13.45 -3.86 -35.78
N ASN A 11 12.52 -4.37 -34.96
CA ASN A 11 12.10 -3.86 -33.64
C ASN A 11 10.70 -4.34 -33.25
N THR A 12 10.54 -5.11 -32.17
CA THR A 12 9.53 -4.81 -31.12
C THR A 12 9.81 -5.60 -29.83
N VAL A 13 10.72 -5.10 -29.00
CA VAL A 13 10.60 -5.21 -27.54
C VAL A 13 9.83 -3.97 -27.08
N PHE A 14 8.49 -4.01 -27.09
CA PHE A 14 7.62 -3.10 -26.32
C PHE A 14 6.15 -3.50 -26.57
N LEU A 15 5.64 -4.46 -25.81
CA LEU A 15 4.19 -4.59 -25.66
C LEU A 15 3.78 -3.60 -24.54
N PRO A 16 2.93 -2.60 -24.83
CA PRO A 16 2.45 -1.67 -23.82
C PRO A 16 1.63 -2.42 -22.76
N TRP A 17 1.86 -2.08 -21.48
CA TRP A 17 1.12 -2.60 -20.32
C TRP A 17 -0.42 -2.46 -20.43
N ASP A 18 -0.91 -1.63 -21.36
CA ASP A 18 -2.33 -1.40 -21.62
C ASP A 18 -3.07 -2.62 -22.20
N LYS A 19 -2.36 -3.58 -22.81
CA LYS A 19 -2.96 -4.72 -23.54
C LYS A 19 -3.01 -6.07 -22.81
N LEU A 20 -2.52 -6.16 -21.57
CA LEU A 20 -2.69 -7.36 -20.72
C LEU A 20 -3.89 -7.26 -19.75
N ARG A 21 -4.85 -6.35 -20.00
CA ARG A 21 -5.96 -6.05 -19.06
C ARG A 21 -7.37 -6.39 -19.56
N LYS A 22 -7.53 -7.18 -20.63
CA LYS A 22 -8.86 -7.52 -21.17
C LYS A 22 -8.88 -8.92 -21.80
N SER A 23 -9.10 -9.98 -21.01
CA SER A 23 -9.79 -11.20 -21.50
C SER A 23 -10.00 -12.33 -20.49
N GLU A 24 -9.77 -12.21 -19.19
CA GLU A 24 -10.21 -13.23 -18.22
C GLU A 24 -10.71 -12.58 -16.94
N GLY A 25 -12.03 -12.56 -16.77
CA GLY A 25 -12.73 -12.39 -15.50
C GLY A 25 -12.42 -11.10 -14.72
N TYR A 26 -13.41 -10.23 -14.60
CA TYR A 26 -13.46 -9.33 -13.46
C TYR A 26 -13.61 -10.18 -12.18
N ARG A 27 -12.49 -10.69 -11.64
CA ARG A 27 -12.43 -11.06 -10.23
C ARG A 27 -12.67 -9.76 -9.50
N MET A 28 -13.86 -9.59 -8.92
CA MET A 28 -14.05 -8.58 -7.89
C MET A 28 -12.87 -8.72 -6.94
N ARG A 29 -12.03 -7.68 -6.85
CA ARG A 29 -11.01 -7.66 -5.82
C ARG A 29 -11.76 -7.78 -4.50
N PRO A 30 -11.43 -8.74 -3.62
CA PRO A 30 -12.08 -8.79 -2.32
C PRO A 30 -11.94 -7.42 -1.67
N LYS A 31 -13.08 -6.78 -1.38
CA LYS A 31 -13.15 -5.60 -0.51
C LYS A 31 -12.38 -5.94 0.76
N ASP A 32 -11.60 -5.01 1.30
CA ASP A 32 -10.83 -5.16 2.54
C ASP A 32 -9.35 -5.56 2.35
N GLN A 33 -8.78 -5.37 1.15
CA GLN A 33 -7.34 -5.58 0.93
C GLN A 33 -6.50 -4.40 1.39
N LEU A 34 -5.36 -4.67 2.03
CA LEU A 34 -4.45 -3.62 2.51
C LEU A 34 -3.91 -2.73 1.39
N ILE A 35 -3.78 -3.25 0.18
CA ILE A 35 -3.35 -2.47 -1.01
C ILE A 35 -4.37 -1.42 -1.47
N GLU A 36 -5.59 -1.42 -0.91
CA GLU A 36 -6.58 -0.35 -1.16
C GLU A 36 -6.21 0.94 -0.42
N ILE A 37 -5.38 0.83 0.62
CA ILE A 37 -4.92 1.97 1.41
C ILE A 37 -3.89 2.78 0.59
N PRO A 38 -4.09 4.10 0.43
CA PRO A 38 -3.12 4.95 -0.25
C PRO A 38 -1.72 4.86 0.39
N GLY A 39 -0.70 4.61 -0.44
CA GLY A 39 0.67 4.44 0.02
C GLY A 39 1.04 3.01 0.45
N VAL A 40 0.09 2.06 0.45
CA VAL A 40 0.37 0.64 0.74
C VAL A 40 0.54 -0.14 -0.57
N GLY A 41 1.80 -0.45 -0.89
CA GLY A 41 2.14 -1.41 -1.94
C GLY A 41 2.36 -2.82 -1.39
N LYS A 42 2.57 -3.81 -2.26
CA LYS A 42 2.80 -5.23 -1.89
C LYS A 42 3.89 -5.43 -0.81
N LYS A 43 4.95 -4.62 -0.86
CA LYS A 43 6.03 -4.68 0.15
C LYS A 43 5.53 -4.27 1.54
N ILE A 44 4.73 -3.21 1.59
CA ILE A 44 4.18 -2.70 2.85
C ILE A 44 3.09 -3.64 3.36
N GLU A 45 2.26 -4.19 2.48
CA GLU A 45 1.30 -5.24 2.81
C GLU A 45 1.98 -6.43 3.49
N ALA A 46 3.14 -6.88 3.00
CA ALA A 46 3.91 -7.94 3.66
C ALA A 46 4.32 -7.58 5.10
N TYR A 47 4.72 -6.32 5.35
CA TYR A 47 5.03 -5.84 6.70
C TYR A 47 3.81 -5.82 7.62
N PHE A 48 2.64 -5.43 7.11
CA PHE A 48 1.38 -5.53 7.85
C PHE A 48 1.06 -7.00 8.20
N GLN A 49 1.23 -7.91 7.26
CA GLN A 49 1.01 -9.35 7.49
C GLN A 49 1.94 -9.92 8.55
N GLN A 50 3.21 -9.51 8.56
CA GLN A 50 4.17 -9.92 9.59
C GLN A 50 3.72 -9.52 11.00
N VAL A 51 3.13 -8.33 11.17
CA VAL A 51 2.61 -7.89 12.48
C VAL A 51 1.20 -8.39 12.78
N GLY A 52 0.66 -9.30 11.95
CA GLY A 52 -0.62 -9.97 12.16
C GLY A 52 -1.83 -9.24 11.57
N ILE A 53 -1.62 -8.33 10.62
CA ILE A 53 -2.68 -7.61 9.91
C ILE A 53 -2.81 -8.16 8.49
N SER A 54 -3.96 -8.74 8.18
CA SER A 54 -4.21 -9.39 6.88
C SER A 54 -5.15 -8.61 5.97
N LYS A 55 -5.97 -7.71 6.55
CA LYS A 55 -7.04 -6.96 5.88
C LYS A 55 -7.28 -5.62 6.56
N VAL A 56 -7.96 -4.69 5.89
CA VAL A 56 -8.16 -3.32 6.41
C VAL A 56 -8.96 -3.34 7.72
N THR A 57 -9.94 -4.22 7.87
CA THR A 57 -10.72 -4.35 9.10
C THR A 57 -9.89 -4.74 10.33
N ASP A 58 -8.77 -5.45 10.17
CA ASP A 58 -7.88 -5.83 11.27
C ASP A 58 -7.15 -4.63 11.90
N LEU A 59 -7.07 -3.52 11.16
CA LEU A 59 -6.43 -2.27 11.61
C LEU A 59 -7.31 -1.44 12.55
N LYS A 60 -8.62 -1.67 12.58
CA LYS A 60 -9.55 -0.90 13.42
C LYS A 60 -9.20 -1.06 14.89
N GLY A 61 -9.01 0.06 15.59
CA GLY A 61 -8.66 0.06 17.01
C GLY A 61 -7.25 -0.42 17.33
N ARG A 62 -6.38 -0.58 16.33
CA ARG A 62 -4.95 -0.88 16.53
C ARG A 62 -4.17 0.40 16.73
N ASP A 63 -3.14 0.34 17.58
CA ASP A 63 -2.20 1.43 17.72
C ASP A 63 -1.14 1.34 16.59
N PRO A 64 -1.06 2.32 15.68
CA PRO A 64 -0.06 2.29 14.61
C PRO A 64 1.38 2.34 15.14
N GLN A 65 1.62 2.91 16.32
CA GLN A 65 2.94 2.93 16.95
C GLN A 65 3.33 1.53 17.42
N GLU A 66 2.42 0.80 18.07
CA GLU A 66 2.65 -0.56 18.53
C GLU A 66 2.91 -1.51 17.35
N LEU A 67 2.13 -1.38 16.26
CA LEU A 67 2.34 -2.16 15.04
C LEU A 67 3.74 -1.93 14.45
N TYR A 68 4.17 -0.67 14.37
CA TYR A 68 5.51 -0.31 13.88
C TYR A 68 6.62 -0.84 14.79
N GLU A 69 6.48 -0.70 16.10
CA GLU A 69 7.47 -1.17 17.08
C GLU A 69 7.58 -2.70 17.06
N ARG A 70 6.45 -3.40 16.94
CA ARG A 70 6.41 -4.85 16.76
C ARG A 70 7.16 -5.28 15.50
N LEU A 71 6.96 -4.58 14.38
CA LEU A 71 7.68 -4.85 13.14
C LEU A 71 9.20 -4.69 13.33
N CYS A 72 9.62 -3.56 13.91
CA CYS A 72 11.05 -3.31 14.17
C CYS A 72 11.67 -4.38 15.06
N HIS A 73 10.93 -4.82 16.09
CA HIS A 73 11.36 -5.87 16.99
C HIS A 73 11.50 -7.23 16.27
N MET A 74 10.55 -7.58 15.40
CA MET A 74 10.58 -8.84 14.64
C MET A 74 11.74 -8.88 13.63
N GLU A 75 11.96 -7.77 12.91
CA GLU A 75 13.01 -7.65 11.91
C GLU A 75 14.40 -7.36 12.51
N ARG A 76 14.46 -7.12 13.83
CA ARG A 76 15.69 -6.76 14.57
C ARG A 76 16.41 -5.55 13.98
N PHE A 77 15.65 -4.65 13.37
CA PHE A 77 16.14 -3.47 12.67
C PHE A 77 15.14 -2.33 12.84
N HIS A 78 15.64 -1.08 12.93
CA HIS A 78 14.79 0.10 12.99
C HIS A 78 14.53 0.64 11.60
N PHE A 79 13.27 0.57 11.16
CA PHE A 79 12.88 1.12 9.87
C PHE A 79 12.90 2.65 9.85
N ASP A 80 12.84 3.24 8.66
CA ASP A 80 12.65 4.67 8.54
C ASP A 80 11.28 5.09 9.13
N PRO A 81 11.19 6.25 9.79
CA PRO A 81 9.93 6.78 10.34
C PRO A 81 8.82 6.96 9.29
N CYS A 82 9.16 7.04 8.00
CA CYS A 82 8.17 7.08 6.93
C CYS A 82 7.23 5.86 6.96
N LEU A 83 7.71 4.71 7.41
CA LEU A 83 6.90 3.51 7.54
C LEU A 83 5.85 3.66 8.65
N LEU A 84 6.21 4.22 9.81
CA LEU A 84 5.27 4.56 10.88
C LEU A 84 4.15 5.48 10.38
N TYR A 85 4.46 6.41 9.48
CA TYR A 85 3.46 7.32 8.91
C TYR A 85 2.46 6.58 8.01
N VAL A 86 2.91 5.53 7.31
CA VAL A 86 2.03 4.63 6.56
C VAL A 86 1.15 3.82 7.52
N PHE A 87 1.68 3.32 8.64
CA PHE A 87 0.86 2.66 9.67
C PHE A 87 -0.24 3.59 10.21
N ARG A 88 0.09 4.86 10.51
CA ARG A 88 -0.89 5.85 10.97
C ARG A 88 -1.98 6.12 9.93
N CYS A 89 -1.58 6.32 8.68
CA CYS A 89 -2.50 6.51 7.57
C CYS A 89 -3.43 5.30 7.38
N ALA A 90 -2.88 4.09 7.52
CA ALA A 90 -3.63 2.85 7.38
C ALA A 90 -4.68 2.65 8.47
N VAL A 91 -4.33 2.92 9.74
CA VAL A 91 -5.30 2.89 10.85
C VAL A 91 -6.39 3.94 10.64
N TYR A 92 -6.02 5.17 10.29
CA TYR A 92 -7.00 6.22 9.98
C TYR A 92 -7.97 5.82 8.85
N TYR A 93 -7.45 5.24 7.78
CA TYR A 93 -8.26 4.72 6.68
C TYR A 93 -9.21 3.62 7.15
N ALA A 94 -8.78 2.74 8.05
CA ALA A 94 -9.63 1.69 8.58
C ALA A 94 -10.71 2.21 9.53
N GLU A 95 -10.43 3.24 10.33
CA GLU A 95 -11.33 3.76 11.36
C GLU A 95 -12.45 4.67 10.82
N ASN A 96 -12.24 5.30 9.67
CA ASN A 96 -13.16 6.29 9.12
C ASN A 96 -13.94 5.74 7.93
N GLN A 97 -15.17 6.20 7.74
CA GLN A 97 -15.97 5.91 6.54
C GLN A 97 -15.96 7.10 5.56
N GLU A 98 -15.80 8.32 6.10
CA GLU A 98 -15.59 9.56 5.37
C GLU A 98 -14.19 10.08 5.70
N TYR A 99 -13.41 10.41 4.67
CA TYR A 99 -11.98 10.71 4.81
C TYR A 99 -11.67 12.16 4.46
N ASP A 100 -10.75 12.76 5.20
CA ASP A 100 -10.03 13.95 4.74
C ASP A 100 -8.98 13.52 3.70
N PRO A 101 -9.05 14.00 2.44
CA PRO A 101 -8.09 13.66 1.40
C PRO A 101 -6.63 13.97 1.76
N GLU A 102 -6.39 14.97 2.62
CA GLU A 102 -5.04 15.27 3.10
C GLU A 102 -4.53 14.21 4.09
N LEU A 103 -5.41 13.58 4.86
CA LEU A 103 -5.02 12.51 5.79
C LEU A 103 -4.79 11.16 5.09
N LEU A 104 -5.20 11.03 3.84
CA LEU A 104 -4.86 9.87 2.99
C LEU A 104 -3.44 9.93 2.43
N LYS A 105 -2.77 11.07 2.59
CA LYS A 105 -1.37 11.24 2.21
C LYS A 105 -0.50 10.87 3.41
N TRP A 106 0.18 9.72 3.36
CA TRP A 106 0.99 9.22 4.48
C TRP A 106 2.00 10.26 5.00
N TRP A 107 2.58 11.10 4.13
CA TRP A 107 3.54 12.12 4.56
C TRP A 107 2.95 13.20 5.47
N ASN A 108 1.63 13.42 5.46
CA ASN A 108 0.94 14.35 6.36
C ASN A 108 0.84 13.82 7.82
N TRP A 109 1.35 12.62 8.09
CA TRP A 109 1.39 12.01 9.42
C TRP A 109 2.73 12.18 10.15
N LYS A 110 3.71 12.86 9.54
CA LYS A 110 5.06 13.04 10.10
C LYS A 110 5.07 13.73 11.48
N ASP A 111 4.34 14.83 11.60
CA ASP A 111 4.38 15.71 12.79
C ASP A 111 3.25 15.41 13.77
N ARG A 112 2.41 14.40 13.46
CA ARG A 112 1.27 14.01 14.28
C ARG A 112 1.74 13.04 15.37
N LYS A 113 2.07 13.58 16.54
CA LYS A 113 2.27 12.77 17.75
C LYS A 113 0.92 12.21 18.22
N LYS A 114 0.97 11.11 18.97
CA LYS A 114 -0.19 10.56 19.70
C LYS A 114 -0.91 11.72 20.40
N ARG A 115 -2.21 11.88 20.19
CA ARG A 115 -3.02 12.72 21.09
C ARG A 115 -3.02 12.01 22.44
N GLY A 116 -2.27 12.55 23.41
CA GLY A 116 -2.22 12.06 24.78
C GLY A 116 -0.90 11.41 25.19
N ILE A 117 0.17 12.21 25.27
CA ILE A 117 1.10 12.15 26.40
C ILE A 117 1.28 13.61 26.82
N THR A 118 0.47 14.08 27.76
CA THR A 118 0.82 15.26 28.54
C THR A 118 1.95 14.81 29.46
N ASN A 119 3.17 15.28 29.19
CA ASN A 119 4.21 15.28 30.21
C ASN A 119 3.82 16.39 31.18
N ASP A 120 3.18 16.01 32.29
CA ASP A 120 3.30 16.77 33.54
C ASP A 120 4.70 16.48 34.13
#